data_AF-A0A650CT28-F1
#
_entry.id   AF-A0A650CT28-F1
#
_cell.length_a   1.000
_cell.length_b   1.000
_cell.length_c   1.000
_cell.angle_alpha   90.00
_cell.angle_beta   90.00
_cell.angle_gamma   90.00
#
_symmetry.space_group_name_H-M   'P 1'
#
loop_
_entity.id
_entity.type
_entity.pdbx_description
1 polymer ?
#
loop_
_entity_poly.entity_id
_entity_poly.type
_entity_poly.pdbx_seq_one_letter_code
_entity_poly.pdbx_strand_id
1 'polypeptide(L)'
;MSKILEEMMKNLKRKYLEQKTVNKKDETISSKLSSLSFIAKLISTSKLIYSDKLDTGKIDIIPFIEDILHKFSQYHIIYISGYNEENTFRLLFVSGELKGVYIKISDKEFYSEEELLKLKGLFHVSVYANLLKTSMVI
;
A
#
# COMPACT_ATOMS: atom_id res chain seq x y z
N MET A 1 -4.20 36.61 -15.91
CA MET A 1 -3.77 35.60 -14.91
C MET A 1 -2.80 36.25 -13.93
N SER A 2 -2.90 35.95 -12.64
CA SER A 2 -1.97 36.47 -11.61
C SER A 2 -0.60 35.80 -11.75
N LYS A 3 0.50 36.57 -11.62
CA LYS A 3 1.89 36.06 -11.64
C LYS A 3 2.12 34.90 -10.67
N ILE A 4 1.40 34.92 -9.55
CA ILE A 4 1.42 33.87 -8.51
C ILE A 4 0.97 32.52 -9.07
N LEU A 5 -0.06 32.50 -9.92
CA LEU A 5 -0.60 31.26 -10.49
C LEU A 5 0.40 30.62 -11.48
N GLU A 6 1.06 31.44 -12.30
CA GLU A 6 2.10 30.97 -13.22
C GLU A 6 3.31 30.40 -12.47
N GLU A 7 3.71 31.06 -11.39
CA GLU A 7 4.85 30.63 -10.57
C GLU A 7 4.54 29.33 -9.81
N MET A 8 3.31 29.17 -9.30
CA MET A 8 2.83 27.91 -8.74
C MET A 8 2.83 26.78 -9.78
N MET A 9 2.30 27.02 -10.98
CA MET A 9 2.28 26.00 -12.04
C MET A 9 3.69 25.62 -12.50
N LYS A 10 4.62 26.58 -12.54
CA LYS A 10 6.02 26.35 -12.88
C LYS A 10 6.73 25.50 -11.81
N ASN A 11 6.46 25.78 -10.54
CA ASN A 11 7.00 25.01 -9.42
C ASN A 11 6.43 23.58 -9.35
N LEU A 12 5.15 23.40 -9.67
CA LEU A 12 4.52 22.08 -9.76
C LEU A 12 5.10 21.26 -10.92
N LYS A 13 5.23 21.86 -12.11
CA LYS A 13 5.88 21.22 -13.26
C LYS A 13 7.34 20.86 -12.95
N ARG A 14 8.06 21.73 -12.24
CA ARG A 14 9.45 21.47 -11.84
C ARG A 14 9.54 20.29 -10.86
N LYS A 15 8.71 20.25 -9.81
CA LYS A 15 8.64 19.11 -8.89
C LYS A 15 8.28 17.80 -9.61
N TYR A 16 7.35 17.86 -10.57
CA TYR A 16 6.98 16.71 -11.39
C TYR A 16 8.14 16.24 -12.30
N LEU A 17 8.92 17.17 -12.87
CA LEU A 17 10.10 16.84 -13.68
C LEU A 17 11.27 16.35 -12.82
N GLU A 18 11.51 16.94 -11.64
CA GLU A 18 12.53 16.51 -10.68
C GLU A 18 12.25 15.07 -10.20
N GLN A 19 10.98 14.70 -10.00
CA GLN A 19 10.57 13.31 -9.72
C GLN A 19 10.83 12.35 -10.90
N LYS A 20 10.82 12.85 -12.14
CA LYS A 20 11.02 12.05 -13.37
C LYS A 20 12.49 11.93 -13.79
N THR A 21 13.39 12.76 -13.23
CA THR A 21 14.79 12.90 -13.68
C THR A 21 15.83 12.39 -12.67
N VAL A 22 15.42 11.65 -11.63
CA VAL A 22 16.34 10.88 -10.78
C VAL A 22 16.14 9.41 -11.10
N ASN A 23 16.70 8.98 -12.24
CA ASN A 23 16.74 7.60 -12.68
C ASN A 23 17.86 6.89 -11.93
N LYS A 24 17.50 6.02 -10.98
CA LYS A 24 18.46 5.06 -10.39
C LYS A 24 17.77 3.69 -10.21
N LYS A 25 17.31 3.06 -11.31
CA LYS A 25 16.55 1.78 -11.27
C LYS A 25 15.49 1.83 -10.14
N ASP A 26 14.52 2.73 -10.27
CA ASP A 26 13.59 3.02 -9.18
C ASP A 26 12.68 1.81 -8.87
N GLU A 27 13.06 1.05 -7.85
CA GLU A 27 12.16 0.14 -7.15
C GLU A 27 10.96 0.96 -6.64
N THR A 28 9.81 0.77 -7.28
CA THR A 28 8.53 1.25 -6.76
C THR A 28 8.28 0.68 -5.36
N ILE A 29 7.51 1.39 -4.52
CA ILE A 29 7.10 0.84 -3.22
C ILE A 29 6.41 -0.52 -3.41
N SER A 30 5.60 -0.67 -4.46
CA SER A 30 4.98 -1.93 -4.88
C SER A 30 6.00 -3.06 -5.09
N SER A 31 7.12 -2.83 -5.78
CA SER A 31 8.18 -3.85 -5.92
C SER A 31 8.90 -4.14 -4.61
N LYS A 32 9.01 -3.17 -3.70
CA LYS A 32 9.58 -3.43 -2.36
C LYS A 32 8.67 -4.31 -1.51
N LEU A 33 7.34 -4.26 -1.73
CA LEU A 33 6.38 -5.10 -1.02
C LEU A 33 6.50 -6.60 -1.36
N SER A 34 7.17 -6.99 -2.44
CA SER A 34 7.47 -8.41 -2.70
C SER A 34 8.60 -8.92 -1.79
N SER A 35 9.53 -8.04 -1.38
CA SER A 35 10.72 -8.38 -0.59
C SER A 35 10.41 -8.64 0.88
N LEU A 36 10.76 -9.84 1.37
CA LEU A 36 10.60 -10.21 2.78
C LEU A 36 11.39 -9.29 3.73
N SER A 37 12.56 -8.80 3.34
CA SER A 37 13.37 -7.93 4.20
C SER A 37 12.69 -6.57 4.42
N PHE A 38 12.06 -6.03 3.39
CA PHE A 38 11.28 -4.80 3.49
C PHE A 38 10.05 -5.01 4.38
N ILE A 39 9.32 -6.11 4.19
CA ILE A 39 8.16 -6.45 5.03
C ILE A 39 8.55 -6.64 6.50
N ALA A 40 9.66 -7.33 6.78
CA ALA A 40 10.15 -7.52 8.13
C ALA A 40 10.46 -6.19 8.84
N LYS A 41 11.09 -5.25 8.13
CA LYS A 41 11.36 -3.89 8.65
C LYS A 41 10.07 -3.10 8.88
N LEU A 42 9.10 -3.21 7.97
CA LEU A 42 7.82 -2.54 8.09
C LEU A 42 7.03 -3.06 9.30
N ILE A 43 6.98 -4.38 9.47
CA ILE A 43 6.29 -5.03 10.59
C ILE A 43 7.00 -4.73 11.92
N SER A 44 8.34 -4.77 11.98
CA SER A 44 9.08 -4.56 13.23
C SER A 44 8.93 -3.16 13.81
N THR A 45 8.57 -2.18 12.97
CA THR A 45 8.30 -0.80 13.37
C THR A 45 6.81 -0.51 13.58
N SER A 46 5.94 -1.49 13.35
CA SER A 46 4.49 -1.33 13.37
C SER A 46 3.82 -2.17 14.46
N LYS A 47 2.61 -1.80 14.85
CA LYS A 47 1.77 -2.57 15.78
C LYS A 47 0.75 -3.38 14.99
N LEU A 48 0.58 -4.67 15.30
CA LEU A 48 -0.56 -5.46 14.81
C LEU A 48 -1.84 -4.94 15.49
N ILE A 49 -2.79 -4.45 14.68
CA ILE A 49 -4.03 -3.82 15.16
C ILE A 49 -5.29 -4.59 14.77
N TYR A 50 -5.20 -5.50 13.79
CA TYR A 50 -6.28 -6.38 13.39
C TYR A 50 -5.70 -7.68 12.84
N SER A 51 -6.33 -8.81 13.16
CA SER A 51 -6.04 -10.10 12.53
C SER A 51 -7.29 -10.95 12.53
N ASP A 52 -7.76 -11.37 11.36
CA ASP A 52 -8.92 -12.24 11.22
C ASP A 52 -8.94 -12.93 9.85
N LYS A 53 -9.91 -13.82 9.62
CA LYS A 53 -10.16 -14.46 8.34
C LYS A 53 -11.15 -13.65 7.49
N LEU A 54 -10.87 -13.54 6.20
CA LEU A 54 -11.72 -12.90 5.20
C LEU A 54 -12.03 -13.90 4.06
N ASP A 55 -13.30 -14.20 3.85
CA ASP A 55 -13.73 -15.04 2.72
C ASP A 55 -14.07 -14.15 1.52
N THR A 56 -13.11 -13.94 0.62
CA THR A 56 -13.31 -13.10 -0.58
C THR A 56 -14.14 -13.78 -1.68
N GLY A 57 -14.56 -15.03 -1.45
CA GLY A 57 -15.59 -15.70 -2.24
C GLY A 57 -17.00 -15.21 -1.87
N LYS A 58 -17.20 -14.70 -0.65
CA LYS A 58 -18.49 -14.21 -0.14
C LYS A 58 -18.54 -12.71 0.09
N ILE A 59 -17.40 -12.10 0.44
CA ILE A 59 -17.29 -10.70 0.83
C ILE A 59 -16.42 -9.97 -0.19
N ASP A 60 -16.84 -8.79 -0.61
CA ASP A 60 -16.00 -7.92 -1.42
C ASP A 60 -14.85 -7.36 -0.58
N ILE A 61 -13.63 -7.47 -1.11
CA ILE A 61 -12.42 -7.01 -0.44
C ILE A 61 -12.34 -5.48 -0.37
N ILE A 62 -12.96 -4.77 -1.33
CA ILE A 62 -12.88 -3.30 -1.40
C ILE A 62 -13.58 -2.65 -0.20
N PRO A 63 -14.87 -2.95 0.11
CA PRO A 63 -15.53 -2.42 1.31
C PRO A 63 -14.81 -2.81 2.61
N PHE A 64 -14.25 -4.03 2.67
CA PHE A 64 -13.45 -4.46 3.83
C PHE A 64 -12.22 -3.56 4.04
N ILE A 65 -11.49 -3.23 2.97
CA ILE A 65 -10.33 -2.34 3.06
C ILE A 65 -10.77 -0.94 3.48
N GLU A 66 -11.84 -0.40 2.90
CA GLU A 66 -12.38 0.92 3.25
C GLU A 66 -12.77 1.01 4.73
N ASP A 67 -13.45 -0.02 5.26
CA ASP A 67 -13.82 -0.11 6.68
C ASP A 67 -12.59 -0.12 7.59
N ILE A 68 -11.55 -0.87 7.22
CA ILE A 68 -10.27 -0.90 7.94
C ILE A 68 -9.61 0.49 7.95
N LEU A 69 -9.55 1.16 6.80
CA LEU A 69 -8.96 2.49 6.68
C LEU A 69 -9.73 3.53 7.48
N HIS A 70 -11.06 3.48 7.46
CA HIS A 70 -11.91 4.37 8.25
C HIS A 70 -11.71 4.15 9.76
N LYS A 71 -11.79 2.88 10.21
CA LYS A 71 -11.65 2.48 11.62
C LYS A 71 -10.28 2.85 12.21
N PHE A 72 -9.24 2.83 11.39
CA PHE A 72 -7.86 3.05 11.81
C PHE A 72 -7.24 4.32 11.23
N SER A 73 -8.06 5.28 10.82
CA SER A 73 -7.68 6.55 10.19
C SER A 73 -6.70 7.42 11.00
N GLN A 74 -6.62 7.21 12.32
CA GLN A 74 -5.64 7.86 13.20
C GLN A 74 -4.18 7.48 12.91
N TYR A 75 -3.93 6.39 12.18
CA TYR A 75 -2.57 5.93 11.87
C TYR A 75 -2.08 6.50 10.54
N HIS A 76 -0.84 7.02 10.56
CA HIS A 76 -0.22 7.59 9.36
C HIS A 76 0.18 6.53 8.34
N ILE A 77 0.56 5.32 8.80
CA ILE A 77 0.91 4.20 7.95
C ILE A 77 0.02 3.02 8.32
N ILE A 78 -0.64 2.42 7.32
CA ILE A 78 -1.43 1.21 7.46
C ILE A 78 -0.94 0.20 6.42
N TYR A 79 -0.45 -0.93 6.89
CA TYR A 79 -0.04 -2.06 6.08
C TYR A 79 -1.04 -3.20 6.25
N ILE A 80 -1.68 -3.59 5.15
CA ILE A 80 -2.64 -4.70 5.12
C ILE A 80 -1.97 -5.84 4.38
N SER A 81 -1.88 -7.01 5.01
CA SER A 81 -1.44 -8.23 4.36
C SER A 81 -2.52 -9.29 4.49
N GLY A 82 -2.80 -9.99 3.40
CA GLY A 82 -3.57 -11.22 3.45
C GLY A 82 -2.88 -12.33 2.69
N TYR A 83 -3.02 -13.55 3.16
CA TYR A 83 -2.52 -14.73 2.46
C TYR A 83 -3.48 -15.91 2.63
N ASN A 84 -3.47 -16.81 1.64
CA ASN A 84 -4.02 -18.15 1.73
C ASN A 84 -3.00 -19.14 1.14
N GLU A 85 -3.41 -20.36 0.84
CA GLU A 85 -2.50 -21.41 0.34
C GLU A 85 -1.81 -21.04 -0.97
N GLU A 86 -2.49 -20.31 -1.87
CA GLU A 86 -2.00 -20.04 -3.23
C GLU A 86 -1.74 -18.56 -3.51
N ASN A 87 -2.36 -17.67 -2.73
CA ASN A 87 -2.44 -16.25 -3.04
C ASN A 87 -1.96 -15.40 -1.87
N THR A 88 -1.36 -14.26 -2.17
CA THR A 88 -0.94 -13.27 -1.18
C THR A 88 -1.26 -11.88 -1.71
N PHE A 89 -1.75 -10.99 -0.86
CA PHE A 89 -1.84 -9.57 -1.16
C PHE A 89 -1.23 -8.75 -0.03
N ARG A 90 -0.67 -7.60 -0.42
CA ARG A 90 0.03 -6.67 0.45
C ARG A 90 -0.28 -5.27 -0.06
N LEU A 91 -0.85 -4.45 0.81
CA LEU A 91 -1.25 -3.09 0.51
C LEU A 91 -0.60 -2.16 1.53
N LEU A 92 -0.05 -1.06 1.06
CA LEU A 92 0.54 -0.04 1.92
C LEU A 92 -0.15 1.29 1.69
N PHE A 93 -0.74 1.81 2.74
CA PHE A 93 -1.37 3.13 2.79
C PHE A 93 -0.52 4.07 3.63
N VAL A 94 -0.40 5.31 3.17
CA VAL A 94 0.27 6.40 3.88
C VAL A 94 -0.64 7.61 3.85
N SER A 95 -1.01 8.14 5.02
CA SER A 95 -2.01 9.20 5.16
C SER A 95 -3.35 8.89 4.48
N GLY A 96 -3.76 7.62 4.47
CA GLY A 96 -4.97 7.16 3.79
C GLY A 96 -4.83 6.99 2.27
N GLU A 97 -3.70 7.38 1.67
CA GLU A 97 -3.46 7.18 0.23
C GLU A 97 -2.75 5.86 -0.03
N LEU A 98 -3.19 5.12 -1.04
CA LEU A 98 -2.54 3.89 -1.49
C LEU A 98 -1.16 4.22 -2.12
N LYS A 99 -0.09 3.69 -1.52
CA LYS A 99 1.30 3.91 -1.98
C LYS A 99 1.95 2.67 -2.57
N GLY A 100 1.45 1.47 -2.25
CA GLY A 100 2.00 0.24 -2.77
C GLY A 100 0.98 -0.88 -2.80
N VAL A 101 1.03 -1.65 -3.88
CA VAL A 101 0.22 -2.85 -4.09
C VAL A 101 1.16 -3.96 -4.52
N TYR A 102 1.06 -5.11 -3.85
CA TYR A 102 1.65 -6.35 -4.30
C TYR A 102 0.63 -7.45 -4.15
N ILE A 103 0.39 -8.17 -5.24
CA ILE A 103 -0.53 -9.29 -5.29
C ILE A 103 0.17 -10.44 -5.99
N LYS A 104 0.16 -11.60 -5.36
CA LYS A 104 0.64 -12.85 -5.92
C LYS A 104 -0.55 -13.79 -6.03
N ILE A 105 -0.84 -14.26 -7.25
CA ILE A 105 -1.86 -15.27 -7.52
C ILE A 105 -1.16 -16.47 -8.13
N SER A 106 -1.16 -17.58 -7.39
CA SER A 106 -0.31 -18.74 -7.69
C SER A 106 1.16 -18.32 -7.89
N ASP A 107 1.72 -18.44 -9.09
CA ASP A 107 3.11 -18.06 -9.39
C ASP A 107 3.26 -16.72 -10.14
N LYS A 108 2.18 -15.95 -10.29
CA LYS A 108 2.20 -14.66 -10.98
C LYS A 108 2.12 -13.50 -10.01
N GLU A 109 2.96 -12.50 -10.23
CA GLU A 109 3.00 -11.28 -9.44
C GLU A 109 2.37 -10.11 -10.20
N PHE A 110 1.68 -9.27 -9.45
CA PHE A 110 0.98 -8.10 -9.93
C PHE A 110 1.17 -6.93 -8.95
N TYR A 111 1.10 -5.71 -9.51
CA TYR A 111 1.37 -4.47 -8.80
C TYR A 111 0.27 -3.42 -9.02
N SER A 112 -0.94 -3.88 -9.39
CA SER A 112 -2.13 -3.05 -9.66
C SER A 112 -3.27 -3.40 -8.70
N GLU A 113 -4.03 -2.40 -8.25
CA GLU A 113 -5.19 -2.58 -7.36
C GLU A 113 -6.34 -3.35 -8.02
N GLU A 114 -6.46 -3.28 -9.35
CA GLU A 114 -7.50 -3.97 -10.14
C GLU A 114 -7.47 -5.50 -9.92
N GLU A 115 -6.29 -6.04 -9.60
CA GLU A 115 -6.07 -7.47 -9.39
C GLU A 115 -6.63 -7.95 -8.04
N LEU A 116 -6.97 -7.05 -7.11
CA LEU A 116 -7.62 -7.42 -5.84
C LEU A 116 -8.96 -8.13 -6.08
N LEU A 117 -9.69 -7.75 -7.13
CA LEU A 117 -10.99 -8.32 -7.48
C LEU A 117 -10.90 -9.78 -7.92
N LYS A 118 -9.71 -10.22 -8.35
CA LYS A 118 -9.45 -11.61 -8.78
C LYS A 118 -9.14 -12.53 -7.61
N LEU A 119 -8.92 -11.99 -6.41
CA LEU A 119 -8.64 -12.79 -5.22
C LEU A 119 -9.92 -13.51 -4.76
N LYS A 120 -9.85 -14.85 -4.72
CA LYS A 120 -10.93 -15.71 -4.24
C LYS A 120 -10.41 -16.67 -3.19
N GLY A 121 -11.26 -16.97 -2.21
CA GLY A 121 -11.00 -17.92 -1.14
C GLY A 121 -10.91 -17.31 0.26
N LEU A 122 -10.51 -18.13 1.23
CA LEU A 122 -10.40 -17.75 2.63
C LEU A 122 -8.99 -17.25 2.94
N PHE A 123 -8.84 -15.95 3.17
CA PHE A 123 -7.58 -15.30 3.50
C PHE A 123 -7.41 -15.11 5.00
N HIS A 124 -6.20 -15.33 5.50
CA HIS A 124 -5.76 -14.82 6.78
C HIS A 124 -5.26 -13.39 6.60
N VAL A 125 -5.99 -12.40 7.12
CA VAL A 125 -5.69 -10.99 6.98
C VAL A 125 -5.08 -10.47 8.28
N SER A 126 -4.02 -9.68 8.16
CA SER A 126 -3.35 -8.98 9.26
C SER A 126 -3.14 -7.52 8.88
N VAL A 127 -3.49 -6.61 9.77
CA VAL A 127 -3.28 -5.17 9.60
C VAL A 127 -2.30 -4.67 10.64
N TYR A 128 -1.22 -4.08 10.15
CA TYR A 128 -0.19 -3.44 10.95
C TYR A 128 -0.28 -1.94 10.75
N ALA A 129 -0.14 -1.17 11.82
CA ALA A 129 -0.22 0.28 11.74
C ALA A 129 0.86 0.98 12.55
N ASN A 130 1.23 2.17 12.09
CA ASN A 130 2.27 2.99 12.68
C ASN A 130 1.86 4.47 12.72
N LEU A 131 2.23 5.15 13.82
CA LEU A 131 2.08 6.59 14.01
C LEU A 131 3.28 7.39 13.49
N LEU A 132 4.41 6.72 13.21
CA LEU A 132 5.63 7.37 12.72
C LEU A 132 5.42 7.99 11.33
N LYS A 133 6.08 9.13 11.11
CA LYS A 133 6.14 9.78 9.80
C LYS A 133 6.88 8.88 8.81
N THR A 134 6.47 8.94 7.55
CA THR A 134 6.98 8.11 6.44
C THR A 134 8.51 8.07 6.37
N SER A 135 9.19 9.21 6.59
CA SER A 135 10.65 9.32 6.53
C SER A 135 11.42 8.47 7.54
N MET A 136 10.75 7.91 8.56
CA MET A 136 11.36 7.02 9.55
C MET A 136 11.18 5.54 9.22
N VAL A 137 10.33 5.20 8.24
CA VAL A 137 9.90 3.82 7.97
C VAL A 137 10.26 3.40 6.54
N ILE A 138 9.96 4.25 5.55
CA ILE A 138 10.14 4.00 4.10
C ILE A 138 11.35 4.77 3.58
#